data_AF-A0A3B9L449-F1
#
_entry.id   AF-A0A3B9L449-F1
#
_cell.length_a   1.000
_cell.length_b   1.000
_cell.length_c   1.000
_cell.angle_alpha   90.00
_cell.angle_beta   90.00
_cell.angle_gamma   90.00
#
_symmetry.space_group_name_H-M   'P 1'
#
loop_
_entity.id
_entity.type
_entity.pdbx_description
1 polymer ?
#
loop_
_entity_poly.entity_id
_entity_poly.type
_entity_poly.pdbx_seq_one_letter_code
_entity_poly.pdbx_strand_id
1 'polypeptide(L)' 'DHRIAMSALVMGTASQNPVSVDDISMIATSYPDFLSHMAELGADISEG' A
#
# COMPACT_ATOMS: atom_id res chain seq x y z
N ASP A 1 -4.78 10.89 2.96
CA ASP A 1 -4.90 10.30 4.32
C ASP A 1 -4.19 8.96 4.31
N HIS A 2 -3.31 8.69 5.27
CA HIS A 2 -2.52 7.45 5.34
C HIS A 2 -3.40 6.19 5.38
N ARG A 3 -4.56 6.25 6.03
CA ARG A 3 -5.48 5.10 6.16
C ARG A 3 -6.16 4.77 4.85
N ILE A 4 -6.56 5.78 4.09
CA ILE A 4 -7.17 5.58 2.77
C ILE A 4 -6.15 4.94 1.83
N ALA A 5 -4.91 5.43 1.83
CA ALA A 5 -3.82 4.86 1.04
C ALA A 5 -3.55 3.39 1.42
N MET A 6 -3.36 3.09 2.70
CA MET A 6 -3.15 1.70 3.17
C MET A 6 -4.34 0.79 2.85
N SER A 7 -5.57 1.27 3.03
CA SER A 7 -6.76 0.47 2.73
C SER A 7 -6.89 0.14 1.24
N ALA A 8 -6.56 1.10 0.37
CA ALA A 8 -6.55 0.89 -1.08
C ALA A 8 -5.46 -0.10 -1.50
N LEU A 9 -4.26 -0.01 -0.91
CA LEU A 9 -3.18 -0.95 -1.17
C LEU A 9 -3.53 -2.38 -0.71
N VAL A 10 -4.13 -2.53 0.48
CA VAL A 10 -4.62 -3.84 0.95
C VAL A 10 -5.71 -4.38 0.02
N MET A 11 -6.65 -3.55 -0.41
CA MET A 11 -7.68 -3.94 -1.39
C MET A 11 -7.05 -4.41 -2.72
N GLY A 12 -5.97 -3.75 -3.16
CA GLY A 12 -5.20 -4.12 -4.35
C GLY A 12 -4.62 -5.53 -4.31
N THR A 13 -4.28 -6.04 -3.13
CA THR A 13 -3.73 -7.42 -3.00
C THR A 13 -4.76 -8.51 -3.27
N ALA A 14 -6.06 -8.20 -3.24
CA ALA A 14 -7.15 -9.14 -3.47
C ALA A 14 -7.98 -8.80 -4.73
N SER A 15 -7.69 -7.69 -5.41
CA SER A 15 -8.43 -7.25 -6.59
C SER A 15 -7.94 -7.98 -7.85
N GLN A 16 -8.84 -8.16 -8.82
CA GLN A 16 -8.48 -8.72 -10.13
C GLN A 16 -7.72 -7.72 -11.01
N ASN A 17 -7.97 -6.43 -10.82
CA ASN A 17 -7.30 -5.35 -11.54
C ASN A 17 -6.31 -4.65 -10.60
N PRO A 18 -5.16 -4.17 -11.11
CA PRO A 18 -4.23 -3.37 -10.32
C PRO A 18 -4.91 -2.13 -9.72
N VAL A 19 -4.54 -1.79 -8.49
CA VAL A 19 -4.96 -0.58 -7.80
C VAL A 19 -3.78 0.38 -7.73
N SER A 20 -4.01 1.62 -8.15
CA SER A 20 -3.02 2.69 -8.05
C SER A 20 -3.45 3.70 -6.98
N VAL A 21 -2.48 4.21 -6.24
CA VAL A 21 -2.67 5.25 -5.23
C VAL A 21 -1.74 6.41 -5.56
N ASP A 22 -2.29 7.61 -5.68
CA ASP A 22 -1.54 8.78 -6.19
C ASP A 22 -0.50 9.32 -5.20
N ASP A 23 -0.75 9.18 -3.89
CA ASP A 23 0.16 9.66 -2.85
C ASP A 23 0.21 8.69 -1.66
N ILE A 24 1.39 8.10 -1.48
CA ILE A 24 1.72 7.20 -0.36
C ILE A 24 2.65 7.85 0.67
N SER A 25 3.12 9.09 0.44
CA SER A 25 4.08 9.79 1.31
C SER A 25 3.55 9.91 2.75
N MET A 26 2.23 10.05 2.88
CA MET A 26 1.56 10.17 4.17
C MET A 26 1.60 8.88 5.00
N ILE A 27 1.79 7.70 4.40
CA ILE A 27 1.88 6.42 5.13
C ILE A 27 3.03 6.45 6.13
N ALA A 28 4.16 7.04 5.72
CA ALA A 28 5.37 7.11 6.55
C ALA A 28 5.19 7.91 7.85
N THR A 29 4.20 8.80 7.92
CA THR A 29 3.92 9.59 9.13
C THR A 29 3.32 8.76 10.27
N SER A 30 2.66 7.64 9.95
CA SER A 30 1.98 6.77 10.92
C SER A 30 2.55 5.35 10.97
N TYR A 31 3.02 4.83 9.83
CA TYR A 31 3.50 3.47 9.69
C TYR A 31 4.58 3.37 8.58
N PRO A 32 5.81 3.84 8.86
CA PRO A 32 6.90 3.88 7.88
C PRO A 32 7.26 2.52 7.29
N ASP A 33 7.13 1.44 8.06
CA ASP A 33 7.50 0.09 7.62
C ASP A 33 6.37 -0.65 6.89
N PHE A 34 5.23 0.01 6.61
CA PHE A 34 4.05 -0.62 6.02
C PHE A 34 4.37 -1.39 4.72
N LEU A 35 5.06 -0.76 3.77
CA LEU A 35 5.38 -1.39 2.48
C LEU A 35 6.33 -2.58 2.64
N SER A 36 7.32 -2.47 3.53
CA SER A 36 8.26 -3.56 3.83
C SER A 36 7.53 -4.78 4.40
N HIS A 37 6.67 -4.56 5.39
CA HIS A 37 5.89 -5.64 5.99
C HIS A 37 4.92 -6.28 5.00
N MET A 38 4.29 -5.49 4.12
CA MET A 38 3.43 -6.03 3.07
C MET A 38 4.23 -6.89 2.09
N ALA A 39 5.44 -6.47 1.71
CA ALA A 39 6.33 -7.26 0.86
C ALA A 39 6.77 -8.57 1.55
N GLU A 40 7.09 -8.54 2.85
CA GLU A 40 7.42 -9.74 3.64
C GLU A 40 6.25 -10.74 3.72
N LEU A 41 5.01 -10.23 3.70
CA LEU A 41 3.79 -11.04 3.62
C LEU A 41 3.49 -11.55 2.20
N GLY A 42 4.28 -11.16 1.20
CA GLY A 42 4.14 -11.58 -0.19
C GLY A 42 3.18 -10.71 -1.01
N ALA A 43 2.85 -9.50 -0.56
CA ALA A 43 2.09 -8.55 -1.37
C ALA A 43 2.95 -7.99 -2.51
N ASP A 44 2.39 -7.97 -3.71
CA ASP A 44 2.99 -7.35 -4.88
C ASP A 44 2.61 -5.86 -4.93
N ILE A 45 3.40 -5.03 -4.26
CA ILE A 45 3.22 -3.57 -4.23
C ILE A 45 4.51 -2.92 -4.73
N SER A 46 4.41 -2.15 -5.81
CA SER A 46 5.53 -1.45 -6.43
C SER A 46 5.21 0.02 -6.66
N GLU A 47 6.24 0.87 -6.58
CA GLU A 47 6.17 2.24 -7.06
C GLU A 47 6.30 2.23 -8.60
N GLY A 48 5.35 2.88 -9.28
CA GLY A 48 5.28 2.98 -10.74
C GLY A 48 5.81 4.31 -11.28
#